data_AF-A0A962LW15-F1
#
_entry.id   AF-A0A962LW15-F1
#
_cell.length_a   1.000
_cell.length_b   1.000
_cell.length_c   1.000
_cell.angle_alpha   90.00
_cell.angle_beta   90.00
_cell.angle_gamma   90.00
#
_symmetry.space_group_name_H-M   'P 1'
#
loop_
_entity.id
_entity.type
_entity.pdbx_description
1 polymer ?
#
loop_
_entity_poly.entity_id
_entity_poly.type
_entity_poly.pdbx_seq_one_letter_code
_entity_poly.pdbx_strand_id
1 'polypeptide(L)'
;MKKSSTLVFVTKGLLGFAGARQFPSEWQQGATQSTRLLFFGFIPAWRHSLTFRTINEAEMLMYTDEGGGLVPVWKHAIKVVPTDDRSCVYEDDVEIQAGLLTVFVWLYAQIFYRYRHLRWQLLLRRLA
;
A
#
# COMPACT_ATOMS: atom_id res chain seq x y z
N MET A 1 0.55 -3.15 10.47
CA MET A 1 -0.07 -2.89 9.15
C MET A 1 -1.08 -1.77 9.18
N LYS A 2 -1.90 -1.68 10.24
CA LYS A 2 -2.92 -0.63 10.37
C LYS A 2 -2.37 0.80 10.50
N LYS A 3 -1.12 0.97 10.97
CA LYS A 3 -0.52 2.31 11.12
C LYS A 3 -0.29 2.97 9.77
N SER A 4 -0.81 4.19 9.58
CA SER A 4 -0.60 4.97 8.35
C SER A 4 0.87 5.31 8.12
N SER A 5 1.63 5.50 9.21
CA SER A 5 3.08 5.72 9.17
C SER A 5 3.84 4.54 8.56
N THR A 6 3.33 3.31 8.69
CA THR A 6 3.91 2.14 8.04
C THR A 6 3.78 2.26 6.52
N LEU A 7 2.60 2.57 5.99
CA LEU A 7 2.40 2.80 4.55
C LEU A 7 3.38 3.86 4.04
N VAL A 8 3.39 5.03 4.68
CA VAL A 8 4.27 6.14 4.30
C VAL A 8 5.73 5.71 4.33
N PHE A 9 6.17 4.93 5.31
CA PHE A 9 7.54 4.46 5.39
C PHE A 9 7.91 3.47 4.28
N VAL A 10 7.07 2.47 4.02
CA VAL A 10 7.39 1.39 3.07
C VAL A 10 7.33 1.85 1.63
N THR A 11 6.59 2.92 1.32
CA THR A 11 6.53 3.50 -0.03
C THR A 11 7.48 4.69 -0.22
N LYS A 12 7.95 5.33 0.87
CA LYS A 12 8.83 6.51 0.82
C LYS A 12 9.98 6.30 -0.15
N GLY A 13 10.21 7.27 -1.04
CA GLY A 13 11.27 7.23 -2.06
C GLY A 13 10.74 6.89 -3.45
N LEU A 14 9.71 6.04 -3.57
CA LEU A 14 9.05 5.77 -4.86
C LEU A 14 7.67 6.43 -4.95
N LEU A 15 6.89 6.36 -3.87
CA LEU A 15 5.53 6.91 -3.83
C LEU A 15 5.29 7.63 -2.51
N GLY A 16 4.84 8.88 -2.62
CA GLY A 16 4.39 9.71 -1.51
C GLY A 16 2.91 10.07 -1.67
N PHE A 17 2.36 10.63 -0.59
CA PHE A 17 0.97 11.05 -0.52
C PHE A 17 0.90 12.50 -0.06
N ALA A 18 0.22 13.34 -0.83
CA ALA A 18 -0.03 14.72 -0.45
C ALA A 18 -0.88 14.74 0.82
N GLY A 19 -0.41 15.47 1.83
CA GLY A 19 -1.09 15.51 3.12
C GLY A 19 -0.99 14.21 3.94
N ALA A 20 0.07 13.43 3.76
CA ALA A 20 0.32 12.23 4.57
C ALA A 20 0.36 12.50 6.08
N ARG A 21 0.65 13.74 6.50
CA ARG A 21 0.66 14.15 7.92
C ARG A 21 -0.73 14.23 8.54
N GLN A 22 -1.78 14.36 7.72
CA GLN A 22 -3.17 14.42 8.15
C GLN A 22 -3.84 13.04 8.16
N PHE A 23 -3.13 11.98 7.78
CA PHE A 23 -3.67 10.62 7.86
C PHE A 23 -3.95 10.23 9.32
N PRO A 24 -4.98 9.41 9.57
CA PRO A 24 -5.24 8.89 10.90
C PRO A 24 -4.03 8.08 11.38
N SER A 25 -3.84 7.97 12.69
CA SER A 25 -2.78 7.13 13.26
C SER A 25 -2.88 5.68 12.77
N GLU A 26 -4.11 5.17 12.71
CA GLU A 26 -4.45 3.84 12.22
C GLU A 26 -5.62 3.89 11.23
N TRP A 27 -5.52 3.06 10.19
CA TRP A 27 -6.58 2.84 9.24
C TRP A 27 -7.76 2.12 9.90
N GLN A 28 -8.96 2.57 9.54
CA GLN A 28 -10.22 2.05 10.07
C GLN A 28 -10.98 1.34 8.95
N GLN A 29 -11.55 0.19 9.26
CA GLN A 29 -12.42 -0.51 8.32
C GLN A 29 -13.62 0.37 7.95
N GLY A 30 -13.99 0.37 6.67
CA GLY A 30 -15.02 1.22 6.08
C GLY A 30 -14.56 2.65 5.76
N ALA A 31 -13.40 3.09 6.24
CA ALA A 31 -12.90 4.43 5.96
C ALA A 31 -12.39 4.57 4.52
N THR A 32 -12.61 5.74 3.94
CA THR A 32 -12.04 6.11 2.64
C THR A 32 -11.10 7.30 2.81
N GLN A 33 -9.84 7.15 2.41
CA GLN A 33 -8.86 8.22 2.40
C GLN A 33 -8.58 8.64 0.96
N SER A 34 -8.88 9.89 0.61
CA SER A 34 -8.50 10.47 -0.68
C SER A 34 -7.23 11.32 -0.52
N THR A 35 -6.30 11.19 -1.46
CA THR A 35 -5.04 11.94 -1.47
C THR A 35 -4.51 12.07 -2.89
N ARG A 36 -3.59 13.01 -3.13
CA ARG A 36 -2.83 13.07 -4.38
C ARG A 36 -1.56 12.24 -4.25
N LEU A 37 -1.35 11.33 -5.18
CA LEU A 37 -0.10 10.57 -5.27
C LEU A 37 1.03 11.48 -5.75
N LEU A 38 2.22 11.26 -5.21
CA LEU A 38 3.44 12.00 -5.56
C LEU A 38 4.53 10.99 -5.90
N PHE A 39 4.93 10.89 -7.16
CA PHE A 39 6.10 10.08 -7.53
C PHE A 39 7.36 10.69 -6.91
N PHE A 40 8.20 9.82 -6.35
CA PHE A 40 9.40 10.19 -5.59
C PHE A 40 9.14 11.18 -4.42
N GLY A 41 7.87 11.36 -4.03
CA GLY A 41 7.44 12.27 -2.97
C GLY A 41 7.24 13.73 -3.39
N PHE A 42 7.49 14.11 -4.65
CA PHE A 42 7.35 15.51 -5.09
C PHE A 42 6.77 15.70 -6.50
N ILE A 43 6.89 14.71 -7.40
CA ILE A 43 6.34 14.82 -8.75
C ILE A 43 4.83 14.52 -8.69
N PRO A 44 3.94 15.51 -8.97
CA PRO A 44 2.51 15.31 -8.78
C PRO A 44 1.95 14.31 -9.80
N ALA A 45 1.34 13.24 -9.31
CA ALA A 45 0.58 12.30 -10.10
C ALA A 45 -0.92 12.65 -10.00
N TRP A 46 -1.80 11.64 -10.02
CA TRP A 46 -3.24 11.80 -9.92
C TRP A 46 -3.77 11.73 -8.48
N ARG A 47 -5.06 12.00 -8.30
CA ARG A 47 -5.77 11.76 -7.03
C ARG A 47 -6.20 10.31 -6.93
N HIS A 48 -5.90 9.68 -5.81
CA HIS A 48 -6.18 8.29 -5.52
C HIS A 48 -6.98 8.19 -4.22
N SER A 49 -7.99 7.34 -4.26
CA SER A 49 -8.86 7.04 -3.12
C SER A 49 -8.52 5.64 -2.63
N LEU A 50 -8.29 5.50 -1.33
CA LEU A 50 -8.01 4.23 -0.66
C LEU A 50 -9.19 3.91 0.25
N THR A 51 -9.98 2.89 -0.09
CA THR A 51 -11.12 2.44 0.72
C THR A 51 -10.73 1.18 1.47
N PHE A 52 -10.67 1.24 2.79
CA PHE A 52 -10.30 0.10 3.65
C PHE A 52 -11.50 -0.81 3.87
N ARG A 53 -11.71 -1.77 2.98
CA ARG A 53 -12.93 -2.60 2.96
C ARG A 53 -12.95 -3.61 4.10
N THR A 54 -11.82 -4.27 4.35
CA THR A 54 -11.70 -5.28 5.40
C THR A 54 -10.38 -5.12 6.12
N ILE A 55 -10.40 -5.14 7.45
CA ILE A 55 -9.22 -5.23 8.29
C ILE A 55 -9.51 -6.32 9.32
N ASN A 56 -8.96 -7.51 9.12
CA ASN A 56 -9.08 -8.64 10.03
C ASN A 56 -7.75 -8.85 10.76
N GLU A 57 -7.72 -8.53 12.05
CA GLU A 57 -6.53 -8.71 12.88
C GLU A 57 -6.27 -10.16 13.25
N ALA A 58 -7.32 -10.98 13.41
CA ALA A 58 -7.18 -12.39 13.73
C ALA A 58 -6.56 -13.17 12.55
N GLU A 59 -6.95 -12.83 11.33
CA GLU A 59 -6.41 -13.43 10.11
C GLU A 59 -5.20 -12.67 9.53
N MET A 60 -4.78 -11.57 10.16
CA MET A 60 -3.70 -10.70 9.69
C MET A 60 -3.86 -10.30 8.21
N LEU A 61 -5.10 -9.97 7.84
CA LEU A 61 -5.53 -9.66 6.48
C LEU A 61 -6.07 -8.24 6.39
N MET A 62 -5.66 -7.50 5.36
CA MET A 62 -6.19 -6.20 5.02
C MET A 62 -6.53 -6.17 3.54
N TYR A 63 -7.74 -5.76 3.20
CA TYR A 63 -8.20 -5.62 1.83
C TYR A 63 -8.65 -4.18 1.58
N THR A 64 -8.12 -3.57 0.54
CA THR A 64 -8.41 -2.20 0.12
C THR A 64 -8.93 -2.20 -1.32
N ASP A 65 -9.98 -1.40 -1.55
CA ASP A 65 -10.42 -1.02 -2.89
C ASP A 65 -9.86 0.38 -3.15
N GLU A 66 -8.85 0.45 -4.01
CA GLU A 66 -8.17 1.70 -4.37
C GLU A 66 -8.39 2.03 -5.84
N GLY A 67 -8.29 3.32 -6.17
CA GLY A 67 -8.55 3.76 -7.53
C GLY A 67 -8.45 5.26 -7.71
N GLY A 68 -8.23 5.67 -8.95
CA GLY A 68 -8.33 7.07 -9.38
C GLY A 68 -7.45 7.37 -10.58
N GLY A 69 -7.74 8.47 -11.27
CA GLY A 69 -6.97 8.95 -12.40
C GLY A 69 -6.70 7.88 -13.45
N LEU A 70 -5.41 7.62 -13.72
CA LEU A 70 -4.96 6.66 -14.72
C LEU A 70 -5.13 5.20 -14.31
N VAL A 71 -5.40 4.93 -13.04
CA VAL A 71 -5.56 3.58 -12.50
C VAL A 71 -6.90 3.50 -11.76
N PRO A 72 -8.02 3.33 -12.48
CA PRO A 72 -9.35 3.34 -11.91
C PRO A 72 -9.61 2.17 -10.95
N VAL A 73 -8.96 1.03 -11.15
CA VAL A 73 -9.06 -0.13 -10.26
C VAL A 73 -7.67 -0.56 -9.81
N TRP A 74 -7.47 -0.53 -8.50
CA TRP A 74 -6.35 -1.08 -7.79
C TRP A 74 -6.89 -1.74 -6.52
N LYS A 75 -7.25 -3.02 -6.61
CA LYS A 75 -7.65 -3.76 -5.42
C LYS A 75 -6.42 -4.40 -4.83
N HIS A 76 -6.24 -4.27 -3.53
CA HIS A 76 -5.04 -4.74 -2.87
C HIS A 76 -5.40 -5.54 -1.62
N ALA A 77 -4.95 -6.79 -1.58
CA ALA A 77 -4.95 -7.61 -0.37
C ALA A 77 -3.52 -7.67 0.20
N ILE A 78 -3.39 -7.43 1.49
CA ILE A 78 -2.17 -7.62 2.26
C ILE A 78 -2.45 -8.72 3.26
N LYS A 79 -1.67 -9.80 3.22
CA LYS A 79 -1.80 -10.94 4.14
C LYS A 79 -0.49 -11.23 4.83
N VAL A 80 -0.55 -11.57 6.12
CA VAL A 80 0.58 -12.16 6.84
C VAL A 80 0.22 -13.50 7.41
N VAL A 81 1.04 -14.48 7.07
CA VAL A 81 0.90 -15.85 7.55
C VAL A 81 2.12 -16.17 8.40
N PRO A 82 1.97 -16.44 9.72
CA PRO A 82 3.08 -16.91 10.53
C PRO A 82 3.54 -18.28 10.02
N THR A 83 4.85 -18.47 9.89
CA THR A 83 5.45 -19.75 9.49
C THR A 83 6.10 -20.46 10.67
N ASP A 84 6.62 -19.69 11.63
CA ASP A 84 7.08 -20.16 12.95
C ASP A 84 7.01 -18.99 13.96
N ASP A 85 7.51 -19.18 15.18
CA ASP A 85 7.49 -18.17 16.25
C ASP A 85 8.28 -16.89 15.94
N ARG A 86 9.15 -16.90 14.92
CA ARG A 86 10.07 -15.81 14.56
C ARG A 86 10.00 -15.40 13.09
N SER A 87 9.25 -16.12 12.26
CA SER A 87 9.16 -15.89 10.83
C SER A 87 7.72 -15.84 10.35
N CYS A 88 7.50 -15.05 9.30
CA CYS A 88 6.21 -14.97 8.64
C CYS A 88 6.39 -14.70 7.15
N VAL A 89 5.37 -15.09 6.38
CA VAL A 89 5.24 -14.76 4.96
C VAL A 89 4.36 -13.52 4.86
N TYR A 90 4.87 -12.53 4.14
CA TYR A 90 4.17 -11.29 3.81
C TYR A 90 3.79 -11.31 2.32
N GLU A 91 2.50 -11.25 2.03
CA GLU A 91 1.97 -11.31 0.68
C GLU A 91 1.21 -10.02 0.33
N ASP A 92 1.47 -9.49 -0.86
CA ASP A 92 0.65 -8.45 -1.49
C ASP A 92 0.03 -9.05 -2.76
N ASP A 93 -1.30 -9.13 -2.81
CA ASP A 93 -2.06 -9.51 -4.00
C ASP A 93 -2.77 -8.27 -4.55
N VAL A 94 -2.61 -8.00 -5.84
CA VAL A 94 -3.00 -6.73 -6.44
C VAL A 94 -3.68 -6.95 -7.78
N GLU A 95 -4.96 -6.60 -7.85
CA GLU A 95 -5.73 -6.56 -9.08
C GLU A 95 -5.68 -5.14 -9.66
N ILE A 96 -5.12 -5.01 -10.86
CA ILE A 96 -4.92 -3.71 -11.52
C ILE A 96 -5.76 -3.68 -12.80
N GLN A 97 -6.58 -2.65 -12.96
CA GLN A 97 -7.23 -2.35 -14.24
C GLN A 97 -6.97 -0.88 -14.61
N ALA A 98 -6.25 -0.67 -15.71
CA ALA A 98 -5.88 0.65 -16.23
C ALA A 98 -6.07 0.77 -17.75
N GLY A 99 -6.97 -0.03 -18.33
CA GLY A 99 -7.19 -0.07 -19.77
C GLY A 99 -5.90 -0.41 -20.54
N LEU A 100 -5.58 0.40 -21.57
CA LEU A 100 -4.36 0.21 -22.37
C LEU A 100 -3.06 0.37 -21.57
N LEU A 101 -3.10 1.07 -20.42
CA LEU A 101 -1.93 1.27 -19.57
C LEU A 101 -1.68 0.11 -18.62
N THR A 102 -2.55 -0.90 -18.56
CA THR A 102 -2.47 -2.01 -17.59
C THR A 102 -1.10 -2.68 -17.58
N VAL A 103 -0.50 -2.93 -18.75
CA VAL A 103 0.83 -3.56 -18.84
C VAL A 103 1.93 -2.68 -18.22
N PHE A 104 1.90 -1.36 -18.47
CA PHE A 104 2.88 -0.43 -17.91
C PHE A 104 2.71 -0.26 -16.40
N VAL A 105 1.46 -0.19 -15.93
CA VAL A 105 1.14 -0.10 -14.50
C VAL A 105 1.54 -1.39 -13.79
N TRP A 106 1.33 -2.56 -14.41
CA TRP A 106 1.78 -3.85 -13.90
C TRP A 106 3.31 -3.92 -13.79
N LEU A 107 4.06 -3.49 -14.81
CA LEU A 107 5.53 -3.42 -14.74
C LEU A 107 6.01 -2.52 -13.61
N TYR A 108 5.38 -1.35 -13.44
CA TYR A 108 5.68 -0.46 -12.32
C TYR A 108 5.35 -1.13 -10.97
N ALA A 109 4.21 -1.83 -10.86
CA ALA A 109 3.82 -2.54 -9.66
C ALA A 109 4.86 -3.60 -9.26
N GLN A 110 5.41 -4.35 -10.22
CA GLN A 110 6.49 -5.32 -9.96
C GLN A 110 7.70 -4.67 -9.27
N ILE A 111 8.13 -3.50 -9.75
CA ILE A 111 9.25 -2.75 -9.13
C ILE A 111 8.84 -2.20 -7.76
N PHE A 112 7.65 -1.60 -7.68
CA PHE A 112 7.12 -0.96 -6.49
C PHE A 112 6.99 -1.93 -5.31
N TYR A 113 6.43 -3.12 -5.52
CA TYR A 113 6.24 -4.10 -4.46
C TYR A 113 7.55 -4.74 -4.01
N ARG A 114 8.50 -4.99 -4.92
CA ARG A 114 9.86 -5.44 -4.55
C ARG A 114 10.55 -4.41 -3.67
N TYR A 115 10.47 -3.13 -4.05
CA TYR A 115 10.98 -2.04 -3.22
C TYR A 115 10.31 -2.00 -1.85
N ARG A 116 8.98 -2.11 -1.82
CA ARG A 116 8.18 -2.11 -0.58
C ARG A 116 8.57 -3.27 0.34
N HIS A 117 8.81 -4.47 -0.21
CA HIS A 117 9.28 -5.64 0.55
C HIS A 117 10.68 -5.41 1.16
N LEU A 118 11.61 -4.83 0.41
CA LEU A 118 12.91 -4.43 0.95
C LEU A 118 12.78 -3.40 2.09
N ARG A 119 11.87 -2.44 1.95
CA ARG A 119 11.59 -1.44 2.98
C ARG A 119 10.93 -2.05 4.22
N TRP A 120 10.09 -3.07 4.05
CA TRP A 120 9.55 -3.85 5.16
C TRP A 120 10.65 -4.53 5.97
N GLN A 121 11.60 -5.20 5.30
CA GLN A 121 12.74 -5.81 5.98
C GLN A 121 13.58 -4.77 6.73
N LEU A 122 13.79 -3.59 6.14
CA LEU A 122 14.47 -2.48 6.80
C LEU A 122 13.71 -1.98 8.04
N LEU A 123 12.38 -1.89 7.96
CA LEU A 123 11.55 -1.47 9.09
C LEU A 123 11.66 -2.47 10.24
N LEU A 124 11.58 -3.76 9.96
CA LEU A 124 11.70 -4.83 10.96
C LEU A 124 13.06 -4.77 11.66
N ARG A 125 14.16 -4.56 10.92
CA ARG A 125 15.51 -4.40 11.49
C ARG A 125 15.67 -3.17 12.40
N ARG A 126 14.79 -2.17 12.29
CA ARG A 126 14.80 -0.98 13.16
C ARG A 126 13.95 -1.15 14.41
N LEU A 127 13.08 -2.16 14.42
CA LEU A 127 12.16 -2.46 15.52
C LEU A 127 12.67 -3.62 16.39
N ALA A 128 13.55 -4.46 15.84
CA ALA A 128 14.34 -5.46 16.58
C ALA A 128 15.46 -4.78 17.37
#